data_AF-A0A2A7MNK9-F1
#
_entry.id   AF-A0A2A7MNK9-F1
#
_cell.length_a   1.000
_cell.length_b   1.000
_cell.length_c   1.000
_cell.angle_alpha   90.00
_cell.angle_beta   90.00
_cell.angle_gamma   90.00
#
_symmetry.space_group_name_H-M   'P 1'
#
loop_
_entity.id
_entity.type
_entity.pdbx_description
1 polymer ?
#
loop_
_entity_poly.entity_id
_entity_poly.type
_entity_poly.pdbx_seq_one_letter_code
_entity_poly.pdbx_strand_id
1 'polypeptide(L)'
;MGDRNDFPELTDAQKASWRAAVSDIREMSASLRDGTATREDMEGALNRLLSCDIDRDTLINAVHVPPDAGPYAAVLERILCRIPDGWGRWISHDAGWYPIVVACDERLAAIDPDYVVHQVKEKFGTLRYYCAPSGDPSPAVWETFRDVTSEAEHASAITCERCGERGSLHETNYLLKTLCASCADTLGYAPMPPPDVG
;
A
#
# COMPACT_ATOMS: atom_id res chain seq x y z
N MET A 1 17.35 -18.49 13.86
CA MET A 1 18.48 -17.67 14.35
C MET A 1 18.82 -16.76 13.19
N GLY A 2 18.23 -15.56 13.21
CA GLY A 2 18.10 -14.72 12.02
C GLY A 2 19.43 -14.20 11.51
N ASP A 3 19.64 -14.29 10.20
CA ASP A 3 20.40 -13.24 9.56
C ASP A 3 19.51 -12.00 9.63
N ARG A 4 20.03 -10.95 10.24
CA ARG A 4 19.58 -9.60 9.94
C ARG A 4 19.78 -9.46 8.43
N ASN A 5 18.72 -9.65 7.66
CA ASN A 5 18.72 -9.39 6.23
C ASN A 5 19.37 -8.02 6.02
N ASP A 6 20.51 -8.02 5.35
CA ASP A 6 21.27 -6.82 5.00
C ASP A 6 20.53 -6.14 3.85
N PHE A 7 19.31 -5.65 4.14
CA PHE A 7 18.52 -4.93 3.16
C PHE A 7 19.28 -3.66 2.79
N PRO A 8 19.32 -3.28 1.51
CA PRO A 8 19.97 -2.05 1.12
C PRO A 8 19.28 -0.86 1.81
N GLU A 9 20.06 -0.07 2.54
CA GLU A 9 19.56 1.13 3.20
C GLU A 9 19.73 2.35 2.29
N LEU A 10 18.63 3.05 2.03
CA LEU A 10 18.69 4.37 1.42
C LEU A 10 19.23 5.39 2.43
N THR A 11 20.13 6.26 1.97
CA THR A 11 20.54 7.45 2.73
C THR A 11 19.34 8.36 3.00
N ASP A 12 19.42 9.22 4.01
CA ASP A 12 18.33 10.16 4.32
C ASP A 12 17.98 11.07 3.13
N ALA A 13 18.99 11.46 2.34
CA ALA A 13 18.80 12.22 1.10
C ALA A 13 18.03 11.39 0.05
N GLN A 14 18.39 10.13 -0.16
CA GLN A 14 17.70 9.23 -1.09
C GLN A 14 16.28 8.90 -0.62
N LYS A 15 16.07 8.68 0.69
CA LYS A 15 14.74 8.53 1.28
C LYS A 15 13.88 9.76 1.03
N ALA A 16 14.43 10.97 1.21
CA ALA A 16 13.73 12.21 0.95
C ALA A 16 13.37 12.36 -0.54
N SER A 17 14.31 12.08 -1.45
CA SER A 17 14.07 12.13 -2.90
C SER A 17 13.02 11.11 -3.36
N TRP A 18 13.07 9.87 -2.85
CA TRP A 18 12.07 8.86 -3.13
C TRP A 18 10.68 9.27 -2.62
N ARG A 19 10.58 9.76 -1.38
CA ARG A 19 9.31 10.25 -0.81
C ARG A 19 8.73 11.38 -1.66
N ALA A 20 9.57 12.33 -2.08
CA ALA A 20 9.15 13.42 -2.96
C ALA A 20 8.61 12.89 -4.30
N ALA A 21 9.33 11.97 -4.93
CA ALA A 21 8.89 11.37 -6.20
C ALA A 21 7.58 10.57 -6.08
N VAL A 22 7.40 9.80 -5.00
CA VAL A 22 6.14 9.05 -4.75
C VAL A 22 4.98 10.00 -4.45
N SER A 23 5.21 11.04 -3.66
CA SER A 23 4.20 12.09 -3.39
C SER A 23 3.81 12.80 -4.68
N ASP A 24 4.79 13.18 -5.50
CA ASP A 24 4.56 13.83 -6.78
C ASP A 24 3.81 12.93 -7.75
N ILE A 25 4.11 11.63 -7.84
CA ILE A 25 3.32 10.70 -8.68
C ILE A 25 1.87 10.63 -8.19
N ARG A 26 1.67 10.60 -6.86
CA ARG A 26 0.34 10.58 -6.25
C ARG A 26 -0.41 11.90 -6.46
N GLU A 27 0.26 13.04 -6.36
CA GLU A 27 -0.30 14.38 -6.61
C GLU A 27 -0.51 14.66 -8.10
N MET A 28 0.39 14.21 -8.98
CA MET A 28 0.20 14.24 -10.42
C MET A 28 -1.00 13.41 -10.84
N SER A 29 -1.19 12.23 -10.22
CA SER A 29 -2.42 11.49 -10.43
C SER A 29 -3.63 12.32 -10.02
N ALA A 30 -3.50 13.30 -9.10
CA ALA A 30 -4.51 14.30 -8.75
C ALA A 30 -4.67 15.41 -9.78
N SER A 31 -3.59 16.04 -10.22
CA SER A 31 -3.68 17.13 -11.18
C SER A 31 -4.10 16.64 -12.57
N LEU A 32 -3.77 15.39 -12.93
CA LEU A 32 -4.32 14.71 -14.11
C LEU A 32 -5.82 14.44 -13.96
N ARG A 33 -6.35 14.25 -12.73
CA ARG A 33 -7.79 14.09 -12.45
C ARG A 33 -8.59 15.37 -12.72
N ASP A 34 -8.01 16.53 -12.46
CA ASP A 34 -8.70 17.83 -12.60
C ASP A 34 -8.47 18.50 -13.96
N GLY A 35 -7.67 17.88 -14.84
CA GLY A 35 -7.26 18.47 -16.12
C GLY A 35 -6.35 19.70 -15.97
N THR A 36 -5.78 19.90 -14.79
CA THR A 36 -4.92 21.05 -14.44
C THR A 36 -3.44 20.73 -14.55
N ALA A 37 -3.07 19.44 -14.68
CA ALA A 37 -1.68 19.03 -14.87
C ALA A 37 -1.10 19.68 -16.13
N THR A 38 -0.10 20.55 -15.95
CA THR A 38 0.63 21.13 -17.06
C THR A 38 1.74 20.19 -17.52
N ARG A 39 2.23 20.41 -18.75
CA ARG A 39 3.40 19.70 -19.26
C ARG A 39 4.65 19.95 -18.42
N GLU A 40 4.77 21.13 -17.83
CA GLU A 40 5.87 21.48 -16.92
C GLU A 40 5.77 20.73 -15.59
N ASP A 41 4.57 20.49 -15.05
CA ASP A 41 4.37 19.66 -13.85
C ASP A 41 4.79 18.21 -14.10
N MET A 42 4.39 17.66 -15.26
CA MET A 42 4.77 16.31 -15.69
C MET A 42 6.28 16.18 -15.91
N GLU A 43 6.90 17.14 -16.60
CA GLU A 43 8.34 17.19 -16.81
C GLU A 43 9.09 17.40 -15.48
N GLY A 44 8.57 18.19 -14.56
CA GLY A 44 9.17 18.44 -13.24
C GLY A 44 9.21 17.20 -12.36
N ALA A 45 8.10 16.48 -12.25
CA ALA A 45 8.04 15.24 -11.48
C ALA A 45 8.84 14.09 -12.14
N LEU A 46 8.79 13.98 -13.47
CA LEU A 46 9.62 13.04 -14.21
C LEU A 46 11.12 13.37 -14.06
N ASN A 47 11.50 14.65 -14.13
CA ASN A 47 12.88 15.09 -13.89
C ASN A 47 13.31 14.80 -12.44
N ARG A 48 12.43 14.95 -11.45
CA ARG A 48 12.73 14.58 -10.06
C ARG A 48 12.92 13.08 -9.89
N LEU A 49 12.08 12.26 -10.52
CA LEU A 49 12.25 10.80 -10.59
C LEU A 49 13.57 10.41 -11.26
N LEU A 50 13.91 11.05 -12.38
CA LEU A 50 15.16 10.82 -13.13
C LEU A 50 16.41 11.38 -12.42
N SER A 51 16.24 12.34 -11.51
CA SER A 51 17.32 12.92 -10.70
C SER A 51 17.63 12.11 -9.44
N CYS A 52 16.80 11.10 -9.12
CA CYS A 52 17.10 10.16 -8.05
C CYS A 52 18.21 9.22 -8.53
N ASP A 53 19.45 9.48 -8.10
CA ASP A 53 20.61 8.59 -8.30
C ASP A 53 20.53 7.39 -7.34
N ILE A 54 19.41 6.66 -7.42
CA ILE A 54 19.18 5.41 -6.71
C ILE A 54 19.11 4.35 -7.80
N ASP A 55 20.03 3.39 -7.79
CA ASP A 55 19.94 2.30 -8.74
C ASP A 55 18.66 1.48 -8.46
N ARG A 56 18.11 0.89 -9.53
CA ARG A 56 16.83 0.21 -9.48
C ARG A 56 16.81 -0.95 -8.49
N ASP A 57 17.92 -1.68 -8.34
CA ASP A 57 17.96 -2.86 -7.48
C ASP A 57 17.89 -2.45 -6.01
N THR A 58 18.72 -1.48 -5.61
CA THR A 58 18.68 -0.83 -4.31
C THR A 58 17.27 -0.27 -4.02
N LEU A 59 16.66 0.42 -4.98
CA LEU A 59 15.33 1.00 -4.79
C LEU A 59 14.25 -0.06 -4.51
N ILE A 60 14.23 -1.14 -5.29
CA ILE A 60 13.22 -2.21 -5.17
C ILE A 60 13.41 -3.00 -3.87
N ASN A 61 14.67 -3.21 -3.46
CA ASN A 61 15.00 -4.05 -2.33
C ASN A 61 15.10 -3.28 -1.00
N ALA A 62 15.17 -1.95 -1.00
CA ALA A 62 15.15 -1.17 0.23
C ALA A 62 13.78 -1.22 0.92
N VAL A 63 13.76 -1.20 2.25
CA VAL A 63 12.52 -1.17 3.04
C VAL A 63 11.95 0.25 3.09
N HIS A 64 10.74 0.44 2.56
CA HIS A 64 10.07 1.75 2.47
C HIS A 64 8.90 1.86 3.44
N VAL A 65 9.20 2.08 4.72
CA VAL A 65 8.17 2.36 5.73
C VAL A 65 7.47 3.69 5.41
N PRO A 66 6.13 3.73 5.33
CA PRO A 66 5.39 4.98 5.10
C PRO A 66 5.69 6.03 6.18
N PRO A 67 5.89 7.31 5.82
CA PRO A 67 6.21 8.36 6.79
C PRO A 67 5.06 8.67 7.75
N ASP A 68 3.83 8.38 7.35
CA ASP A 68 2.59 8.51 8.11
C ASP A 68 2.21 7.24 8.89
N ALA A 69 3.10 6.24 8.96
CA ALA A 69 2.86 4.98 9.66
C ALA A 69 2.58 5.15 11.17
N GLY A 70 3.04 6.24 11.78
CA GLY A 70 2.80 6.57 13.19
C GLY A 70 3.09 5.38 14.12
N PRO A 71 2.15 4.95 14.98
CA PRO A 71 2.38 3.84 15.92
C PRO A 71 2.57 2.48 15.23
N TYR A 72 2.24 2.36 13.94
CA TYR A 72 2.34 1.09 13.20
C TYR A 72 3.71 0.90 12.53
N ALA A 73 4.60 1.90 12.56
CA ALA A 73 5.87 1.89 11.81
C ALA A 73 6.70 0.61 12.01
N ALA A 74 6.91 0.19 13.25
CA ALA A 74 7.70 -1.01 13.55
C ALA A 74 7.06 -2.31 13.02
N VAL A 75 5.72 -2.38 13.02
CA VAL A 75 5.02 -3.57 12.49
C VAL A 75 5.01 -3.55 10.98
N LEU A 76 4.78 -2.39 10.35
CA LEU A 76 4.84 -2.27 8.89
C LEU A 76 6.25 -2.59 8.38
N GLU A 77 7.30 -2.15 9.07
CA GLU A 77 8.69 -2.53 8.76
C GLU A 77 8.87 -4.05 8.78
N ARG A 78 8.40 -4.73 9.84
CA ARG A 78 8.43 -6.20 9.92
C ARG A 78 7.72 -6.86 8.73
N ILE A 79 6.53 -6.37 8.36
CA ILE A 79 5.76 -6.88 7.21
C ILE A 79 6.55 -6.69 5.92
N LEU A 80 7.17 -5.52 5.71
CA LEU A 80 7.98 -5.23 4.53
C LEU A 80 9.22 -6.13 4.45
N CYS A 81 9.81 -6.50 5.58
CA CYS A 81 10.91 -7.46 5.64
C CYS A 81 10.51 -8.89 5.22
N ARG A 82 9.21 -9.23 5.21
CA ARG A 82 8.68 -10.50 4.68
C ARG A 82 8.62 -10.53 3.16
N ILE A 83 8.85 -9.41 2.49
CA ILE A 83 8.80 -9.29 1.03
C ILE A 83 10.15 -9.76 0.45
N PRO A 84 10.17 -10.76 -0.47
CA PRO A 84 11.41 -11.20 -1.10
C PRO A 84 12.04 -10.13 -2.01
N ASP A 85 13.32 -10.31 -2.34
CA ASP A 85 14.01 -9.42 -3.28
C ASP A 85 13.31 -9.38 -4.64
N GLY A 86 13.36 -8.23 -5.31
CA GLY A 86 12.78 -8.01 -6.62
C GLY A 86 11.27 -7.69 -6.65
N TRP A 87 10.57 -7.79 -5.52
CA TRP A 87 9.11 -7.55 -5.46
C TRP A 87 8.72 -6.09 -5.16
N GLY A 88 9.62 -5.31 -4.56
CA GLY A 88 9.34 -3.96 -4.11
C GLY A 88 8.82 -3.94 -2.68
N ARG A 89 9.64 -3.48 -1.73
CA ARG A 89 9.26 -3.45 -0.30
C ARG A 89 8.56 -2.15 0.10
N TRP A 90 7.35 -1.94 -0.41
CA TRP A 90 6.51 -0.77 -0.08
C TRP A 90 5.04 -1.15 0.11
N ILE A 91 4.29 -0.25 0.75
CA ILE A 91 2.84 -0.32 0.93
C ILE A 91 2.18 0.70 0.00
N SER A 92 1.14 0.28 -0.73
CA SER A 92 0.44 1.12 -1.71
C SER A 92 -1.02 1.34 -1.33
N HIS A 93 -1.25 1.93 -0.16
CA HIS A 93 -2.53 2.46 0.32
C HIS A 93 -2.28 3.45 1.47
N ASP A 94 -3.33 4.12 1.93
CA ASP A 94 -3.24 5.16 2.96
C ASP A 94 -3.36 4.65 4.42
N ALA A 95 -3.10 5.55 5.37
CA ALA A 95 -2.94 5.24 6.79
C ALA A 95 -4.16 4.67 7.50
N GLY A 96 -5.36 4.92 6.98
CA GLY A 96 -6.60 4.39 7.52
C GLY A 96 -6.70 2.86 7.49
N TRP A 97 -5.91 2.19 6.65
CA TRP A 97 -5.87 0.73 6.57
C TRP A 97 -4.68 0.08 7.29
N TYR A 98 -3.75 0.84 7.87
CA TYR A 98 -2.67 0.25 8.67
C TYR A 98 -3.17 -0.68 9.80
N PRO A 99 -4.22 -0.34 10.57
CA PRO A 99 -4.75 -1.26 11.58
C PRO A 99 -5.22 -2.59 11.01
N ILE A 100 -5.83 -2.58 9.81
CA ILE A 100 -6.32 -3.78 9.13
C ILE A 100 -5.14 -4.65 8.67
N VAL A 101 -4.11 -4.04 8.09
CA VAL A 101 -2.89 -4.71 7.65
C VAL A 101 -2.14 -5.36 8.83
N VAL A 102 -2.04 -4.65 9.96
CA VAL A 102 -1.40 -5.17 11.18
C VAL A 102 -2.17 -6.37 11.72
N ALA A 103 -3.50 -6.28 11.86
CA ALA A 103 -4.33 -7.39 12.31
C ALA A 103 -4.27 -8.60 11.36
N CYS A 104 -4.14 -8.35 10.06
CA CYS A 104 -3.94 -9.40 9.05
C CYS A 104 -2.59 -10.12 9.28
N ASP A 105 -1.48 -9.39 9.39
CA ASP A 105 -0.14 -9.97 9.63
C ASP A 105 -0.09 -10.75 10.95
N GLU A 106 -0.68 -10.24 12.03
CA GLU A 106 -0.72 -10.94 13.32
C GLU A 106 -1.38 -12.31 13.21
N ARG A 107 -2.50 -12.41 12.48
CA ARG A 107 -3.22 -13.66 12.27
C ARG A 107 -2.47 -14.62 11.35
N LEU A 108 -1.88 -14.11 10.27
CA LEU A 108 -1.10 -14.92 9.34
C LEU A 108 0.17 -15.47 10.01
N ALA A 109 0.89 -14.62 10.76
CA ALA A 109 2.09 -14.99 11.48
C ALA A 109 1.83 -16.01 12.61
N ALA A 110 0.62 -16.02 13.18
CA ALA A 110 0.21 -17.04 14.15
C ALA A 110 -0.03 -18.41 13.51
N ILE A 111 -0.38 -18.47 12.21
CA ILE A 111 -0.56 -19.71 11.45
C ILE A 111 0.80 -20.22 10.97
N ASP A 112 1.60 -19.33 10.39
CA ASP A 112 2.95 -19.62 9.91
C ASP A 112 3.83 -18.38 10.15
N PRO A 113 4.80 -18.41 11.08
CA PRO A 113 5.63 -17.25 11.38
C PRO A 113 6.57 -16.86 10.24
N ASP A 114 6.88 -17.78 9.33
CA ASP A 114 7.86 -17.61 8.25
C ASP A 114 7.21 -17.37 6.87
N TYR A 115 5.89 -17.11 6.85
CA TYR A 115 5.17 -16.81 5.62
C TYR A 115 5.73 -15.57 4.91
N VAL A 116 5.59 -15.56 3.58
CA VAL A 116 6.09 -14.50 2.71
C VAL A 116 4.98 -13.57 2.28
N VAL A 117 5.31 -12.28 2.15
CA VAL A 117 4.43 -11.25 1.59
C VAL A 117 4.94 -10.93 0.19
N HIS A 118 4.05 -10.76 -0.77
CA HIS A 118 4.40 -10.33 -2.12
C HIS A 118 4.07 -8.87 -2.34
N GLN A 119 2.85 -8.43 -1.97
CA GLN A 119 2.40 -7.05 -2.11
C GLN A 119 1.30 -6.72 -1.09
N VAL A 120 1.28 -5.48 -0.62
CA VAL A 120 0.18 -4.92 0.18
C VAL A 120 -0.27 -3.62 -0.48
N LYS A 121 -1.45 -3.63 -1.10
CA LYS A 121 -1.91 -2.52 -1.95
C LYS A 121 -3.42 -2.37 -1.98
N GLU A 122 -3.88 -1.19 -2.36
CA GLU A 122 -5.25 -0.99 -2.82
C GLU A 122 -5.46 -1.61 -4.22
N LYS A 123 -6.65 -2.18 -4.43
CA LYS A 123 -7.18 -2.55 -5.75
C LYS A 123 -8.71 -2.52 -5.73
N PHE A 124 -9.31 -1.73 -6.62
CA PHE A 124 -10.77 -1.56 -6.74
C PHE A 124 -11.45 -1.11 -5.44
N GLY A 125 -10.85 -0.15 -4.75
CA GLY A 125 -11.32 0.42 -3.49
C GLY A 125 -11.15 -0.51 -2.28
N THR A 126 -10.42 -1.61 -2.40
CA THR A 126 -10.25 -2.59 -1.31
C THR A 126 -8.79 -3.05 -1.19
N LEU A 127 -8.43 -3.58 -0.03
CA LEU A 127 -7.10 -4.08 0.27
C LEU A 127 -6.83 -5.39 -0.47
N ARG A 128 -5.63 -5.53 -1.03
CA ARG A 128 -5.03 -6.79 -1.46
C ARG A 128 -3.79 -7.04 -0.63
N TYR A 129 -3.84 -8.11 0.16
CA TYR A 129 -2.71 -8.63 0.92
C TYR A 129 -2.27 -9.93 0.23
N TYR A 130 -1.33 -9.83 -0.71
CA TYR A 130 -0.83 -11.00 -1.43
C TYR A 130 0.30 -11.64 -0.63
N CYS A 131 0.11 -12.88 -0.21
CA CYS A 131 1.05 -13.63 0.60
C CYS A 131 1.00 -15.13 0.26
N ALA A 132 1.99 -15.87 0.73
CA ALA A 132 2.00 -17.32 0.68
C ALA A 132 2.58 -17.88 1.98
N PRO A 133 2.02 -18.99 2.52
CA PRO A 133 2.71 -19.76 3.55
C PRO A 133 4.05 -20.29 3.02
N SER A 134 4.97 -20.52 3.94
CA SER A 134 6.29 -21.07 3.68
C SER A 134 6.25 -22.56 3.30
N GLY A 135 7.26 -23.02 2.56
CA GLY A 135 7.44 -24.44 2.25
C GLY A 135 6.37 -25.05 1.32
N ASP A 136 5.95 -26.28 1.64
CA ASP A 136 4.91 -27.03 0.92
C ASP A 136 3.65 -27.15 1.82
N PRO A 137 2.83 -26.09 1.90
CA PRO A 137 1.66 -26.03 2.77
C PRO A 137 0.57 -27.02 2.36
N SER A 138 -0.15 -27.55 3.36
CA SER A 138 -1.36 -28.31 3.08
C SER A 138 -2.48 -27.41 2.50
N PRO A 139 -3.46 -27.97 1.76
CA PRO A 139 -4.61 -27.22 1.27
C PRO A 139 -5.40 -26.48 2.36
N ALA A 140 -5.46 -27.03 3.57
CA ALA A 140 -6.16 -26.41 4.71
C ALA A 140 -5.45 -25.14 5.21
N VAL A 141 -4.10 -25.11 5.17
CA VAL A 141 -3.32 -23.91 5.50
C VAL A 141 -3.61 -22.82 4.47
N TRP A 142 -3.63 -23.18 3.18
CA TRP A 142 -3.99 -22.24 2.10
C TRP A 142 -5.39 -21.66 2.26
N GLU A 143 -6.37 -22.49 2.63
CA GLU A 143 -7.73 -22.04 2.90
C GLU A 143 -7.77 -21.04 4.06
N THR A 144 -7.09 -21.36 5.17
CA THR A 144 -7.01 -20.46 6.32
C THR A 144 -6.36 -19.11 5.97
N PHE A 145 -5.29 -19.13 5.16
CA PHE A 145 -4.66 -17.90 4.65
C PHE A 145 -5.63 -17.07 3.81
N ARG A 146 -6.36 -17.72 2.91
CA ARG A 146 -7.38 -17.04 2.09
C ARG A 146 -8.45 -16.40 2.96
N ASP A 147 -8.97 -17.11 3.94
CA ASP A 147 -10.00 -16.59 4.86
C ASP A 147 -9.52 -15.33 5.58
N VAL A 148 -8.30 -15.35 6.14
CA VAL A 148 -7.71 -14.17 6.81
C VAL A 148 -7.57 -12.99 5.85
N THR A 149 -7.05 -13.22 4.64
CA THR A 149 -6.89 -12.13 3.65
C THR A 149 -8.24 -11.61 3.12
N SER A 150 -9.25 -12.48 2.98
CA SER A 150 -10.60 -12.09 2.59
C SER A 150 -11.30 -11.26 3.68
N GLU A 151 -11.10 -11.59 4.95
CA GLU A 151 -11.61 -10.76 6.05
C GLU A 151 -10.98 -9.36 6.04
N ALA A 152 -9.67 -9.26 5.77
CA ALA A 152 -8.99 -7.97 5.63
C ALA A 152 -9.51 -7.16 4.42
N GLU A 153 -9.76 -7.83 3.29
CA GLU A 153 -10.40 -7.21 2.11
C GLU A 153 -11.81 -6.68 2.47
N HIS A 154 -12.66 -7.48 3.13
CA HIS A 154 -13.99 -7.05 3.55
C HIS A 154 -13.95 -5.89 4.54
N ALA A 155 -13.04 -5.92 5.52
CA ALA A 155 -12.86 -4.83 6.48
C ALA A 155 -12.48 -3.52 5.78
N SER A 156 -11.58 -3.60 4.79
CA SER A 156 -11.15 -2.43 4.02
C SER A 156 -12.28 -1.81 3.17
N ALA A 157 -13.22 -2.63 2.67
CA ALA A 157 -14.34 -2.19 1.83
C ALA A 157 -15.34 -1.26 2.54
N ILE A 158 -15.30 -1.22 3.88
CA ILE A 158 -16.17 -0.39 4.71
C ILE A 158 -15.40 0.60 5.58
N THR A 159 -14.09 0.71 5.36
CA THR A 159 -13.18 1.55 6.15
C THR A 159 -12.53 2.57 5.22
N CYS A 160 -12.60 3.85 5.58
CA CYS A 160 -11.95 4.92 4.87
C CYS A 160 -10.44 4.67 4.80
N GLU A 161 -9.90 4.52 3.60
CA GLU A 161 -8.49 4.26 3.35
C GLU A 161 -7.61 5.37 3.94
N ARG A 162 -8.08 6.62 3.91
CA ARG A 162 -7.30 7.78 4.39
C ARG A 162 -7.26 7.89 5.91
N CYS A 163 -8.39 7.79 6.60
CA CYS A 163 -8.49 8.13 8.02
C CYS A 163 -8.93 6.98 8.95
N GLY A 164 -9.38 5.84 8.42
CA GLY A 164 -9.80 4.68 9.22
C GLY A 164 -11.23 4.73 9.75
N GLU A 165 -11.94 5.85 9.58
CA GLU A 165 -13.37 5.94 9.91
C GLU A 165 -14.23 5.11 8.94
N ARG A 166 -15.52 4.89 9.26
CA ARG A 166 -16.43 4.20 8.34
C ARG A 166 -16.46 4.89 6.97
N GLY A 167 -16.30 4.09 5.91
CA GLY A 167 -16.28 4.55 4.52
C GLY A 167 -17.19 3.74 3.62
N SER A 168 -17.34 4.21 2.40
CA SER A 168 -17.98 3.51 1.29
C SER A 168 -17.17 3.72 0.02
N LEU A 169 -17.47 2.95 -1.03
CA LEU A 169 -16.78 3.11 -2.31
C LEU A 169 -17.11 4.47 -2.92
N HIS A 170 -16.06 5.20 -3.29
CA HIS A 170 -16.13 6.44 -4.04
C HIS A 170 -15.23 6.34 -5.26
N GLU A 171 -15.54 7.14 -6.27
CA GLU A 171 -14.83 7.14 -7.53
C GLU A 171 -14.46 8.55 -8.00
N THR A 172 -13.49 8.57 -8.89
CA THR A 172 -13.20 9.67 -9.81
C THR A 172 -13.28 9.11 -11.23
N ASN A 173 -12.98 9.92 -12.25
CA ASN A 173 -12.95 9.45 -13.64
C ASN A 173 -11.98 8.27 -13.89
N TYR A 174 -11.01 8.04 -12.98
CA TYR A 174 -9.92 7.08 -13.21
C TYR A 174 -9.63 6.15 -12.03
N LEU A 175 -10.04 6.51 -10.80
CA LEU A 175 -9.64 5.82 -9.58
C LEU A 175 -10.83 5.51 -8.67
N LEU A 176 -10.71 4.41 -7.94
CA LEU A 176 -11.64 3.96 -6.92
C LEU A 176 -10.96 3.99 -5.56
N LYS A 177 -11.63 4.51 -4.53
CA LYS A 177 -11.17 4.44 -3.14
C LYS A 177 -12.35 4.25 -2.20
N THR A 178 -12.18 3.46 -1.14
CA THR A 178 -13.15 3.46 -0.04
C THR A 178 -12.82 4.61 0.89
N LEU A 179 -13.72 5.58 1.01
CA LEU A 179 -13.51 6.81 1.77
C LEU A 179 -14.74 7.16 2.61
N CYS A 180 -14.55 7.89 3.71
CA CYS A 180 -15.64 8.59 4.37
C CYS A 180 -15.99 9.87 3.59
N ALA A 181 -17.20 10.40 3.77
CA ALA A 181 -17.69 11.55 3.01
C ALA A 181 -16.75 12.78 3.09
N SER A 182 -16.21 13.09 4.29
CA SER A 182 -15.31 14.23 4.47
C SER A 182 -13.97 14.05 3.73
N CYS A 183 -13.39 12.85 3.76
CA CYS A 183 -12.17 12.55 3.01
C CYS A 183 -12.42 12.49 1.50
N ALA A 184 -13.57 11.98 1.07
CA ALA A 184 -13.96 11.97 -0.32
C ALA A 184 -14.10 13.40 -0.88
N ASP A 185 -14.82 14.27 -0.17
CA ASP A 185 -14.99 15.69 -0.53
C ASP A 185 -13.63 16.41 -0.61
N THR A 186 -12.78 16.24 0.41
CA THR A 186 -11.42 16.82 0.42
C THR A 186 -10.57 16.38 -0.78
N LEU A 187 -10.76 15.16 -1.27
CA LEU A 187 -9.97 14.57 -2.35
C LEU A 187 -10.64 14.66 -3.73
N GLY A 188 -11.85 15.23 -3.82
CA GLY A 188 -12.61 15.32 -5.07
C GLY A 188 -13.21 13.99 -5.55
N TYR A 189 -13.52 13.07 -4.64
CA TYR A 189 -14.16 11.78 -4.96
C TYR A 189 -15.68 11.87 -4.82
N ALA A 190 -16.40 11.31 -5.79
CA ALA A 190 -17.86 11.21 -5.75
C ALA A 190 -18.29 9.82 -5.22
N PRO A 191 -19.39 9.72 -4.44
CA PRO A 191 -19.87 8.42 -3.97
C PRO A 191 -20.32 7.56 -5.15
N MET A 192 -19.86 6.31 -5.19
CA MET A 192 -20.34 5.36 -6.19
C MET A 192 -21.69 4.80 -5.71
N PRO A 193 -22.74 4.81 -6.55
CA PRO A 193 -23.97 4.11 -6.21
C PRO A 193 -23.68 2.60 -6.07
N PRO A 194 -24.40 1.89 -5.19
CA PRO A 194 -24.30 0.43 -5.15
C PRO A 194 -24.60 -0.13 -6.55
N PRO A 195 -23.91 -1.21 -6.99
CA PRO A 195 -24.20 -1.81 -8.28
C PRO A 195 -25.69 -2.17 -8.35
N ASP A 196 -26.33 -1.82 -9.46
CA ASP A 196 -27.71 -2.21 -9.74
C ASP A 196 -27.80 -3.74 -9.70
N VAL A 197 -28.38 -4.27 -8.63
CA VAL A 197 -28.78 -5.67 -8.54
C VAL A 197 -30.05 -5.84 -9.37
N GLY A 198 -29.86 -5.97 -10.69
CA GLY A 198 -30.88 -6.38 -11.64
C GLY A 198 -31.16 -7.88 -11.60
#